data_AF-A0ABD1UKR6-F1
#
_entry.id   AF-A0ABD1UKR6-F1
#
_cell.length_a   1.000
_cell.length_b   1.000
_cell.length_c   1.000
_cell.angle_alpha   90.00
_cell.angle_beta   90.00
_cell.angle_gamma   90.00
#
_symmetry.space_group_name_H-M   'P 1'
#
loop_
_entity.id
_entity.type
_entity.pdbx_description
1 polymer ?
#
loop_
_entity_poly.entity_id
_entity_poly.type
_entity_poly.pdbx_seq_one_letter_code
_entity_poly.pdbx_strand_id
1 'polypeptide(L)'
;MAEVKLFGGWGSPFSRRIEVALKLKGVEYEFIEEDIYKKKSPLLLKYNPVHKKVHVLLHNGKPICESVVILEYIDETWEGPSILPKDPYERAMVRFWVKFLDEKCLPAMWQACCSIGEEQEKAKEEATEFLKILEGTLSGKKFFGGDILDARFPAIAAAAAAAAAAASVK
;
A
#
# COMPACT_ATOMS: atom_id res chain seq x y z
N MET A 1 23.77 -5.40 11.44
CA MET A 1 22.45 -4.85 11.09
C MET A 1 21.56 -6.00 10.67
N ALA A 2 20.27 -5.95 11.01
CA ALA A 2 19.32 -6.97 10.56
C ALA A 2 19.17 -6.91 9.03
N GLU A 3 19.06 -8.06 8.39
CA GLU A 3 18.88 -8.15 6.93
C GLU A 3 17.39 -7.98 6.60
N VAL A 4 17.06 -6.94 5.83
CA VAL A 4 15.69 -6.64 5.38
C VAL A 4 15.65 -6.66 3.86
N LYS A 5 14.81 -7.53 3.29
CA LYS A 5 14.57 -7.61 1.85
C LYS A 5 13.08 -7.45 1.56
N LEU A 6 12.73 -6.67 0.56
CA LEU A 6 11.36 -6.48 0.11
C LEU A 6 11.21 -7.06 -1.31
N PHE A 7 10.48 -8.16 -1.42
CA PHE A 7 10.05 -8.71 -2.71
C PHE A 7 8.78 -7.97 -3.14
N GLY A 8 8.88 -7.18 -4.20
CA GLY A 8 7.79 -6.33 -4.66
C GLY A 8 7.86 -6.07 -6.17
N GLY A 9 6.80 -5.49 -6.72
CA GLY A 9 6.81 -4.92 -8.07
C GLY A 9 6.81 -3.40 -8.02
N TRP A 10 7.61 -2.75 -8.85
CA TRP A 10 7.74 -1.28 -8.89
C TRP A 10 6.39 -0.56 -9.10
N GLY A 11 5.52 -1.11 -9.95
CA GLY A 11 4.21 -0.54 -10.28
C GLY A 11 3.09 -0.92 -9.31
N SER A 12 3.39 -1.69 -8.25
CA SER A 12 2.37 -2.14 -7.32
C SER A 12 2.15 -1.13 -6.20
N PRO A 13 0.92 -0.62 -6.00
CA PRO A 13 0.63 0.32 -4.92
C PRO A 13 0.81 -0.31 -3.54
N PHE A 14 0.69 -1.63 -3.47
CA PHE A 14 0.92 -2.43 -2.28
C PHE A 14 2.42 -2.60 -1.95
N SER A 15 3.33 -2.59 -2.93
CA SER A 15 4.78 -2.49 -2.66
C SER A 15 5.09 -1.10 -2.10
N ARG A 16 4.51 -0.08 -2.73
CA ARG A 16 4.85 1.31 -2.45
C ARG A 16 4.51 1.73 -1.03
N ARG A 17 3.38 1.26 -0.49
CA ARG A 17 3.03 1.53 0.92
C ARG A 17 4.08 0.97 1.89
N ILE A 18 4.66 -0.21 1.60
CA ILE A 18 5.70 -0.84 2.44
C ILE A 18 7.00 -0.04 2.36
N GLU A 19 7.43 0.35 1.15
CA GLU A 19 8.61 1.19 0.97
C GLU A 19 8.50 2.52 1.75
N VAL A 20 7.33 3.16 1.71
CA VAL A 20 7.07 4.40 2.46
C VAL A 20 7.21 4.14 3.96
N ALA A 21 6.65 3.04 4.48
CA ALA A 21 6.77 2.68 5.89
C ALA A 21 8.22 2.41 6.32
N LEU A 22 8.98 1.65 5.53
CA LEU A 22 10.40 1.40 5.80
C LEU A 22 11.20 2.71 5.80
N LYS A 23 10.95 3.61 4.84
CA LYS A 23 11.59 4.94 4.77
C LYS A 23 11.22 5.82 5.95
N LEU A 24 9.95 5.82 6.38
CA LEU A 24 9.50 6.57 7.56
C LEU A 24 10.18 6.10 8.85
N LYS A 25 10.47 4.80 8.95
CA LYS A 25 11.21 4.20 10.08
C LYS A 25 12.74 4.29 9.93
N GLY A 26 13.25 4.82 8.81
CA GLY A 26 14.68 4.87 8.54
C GLY A 26 15.34 3.50 8.38
N VAL A 27 14.58 2.49 7.92
CA VAL A 27 15.07 1.12 7.74
C VAL A 27 15.66 0.96 6.34
N GLU A 28 16.95 0.65 6.28
CA GLU A 28 17.63 0.20 5.05
C GLU A 28 17.09 -1.17 4.62
N TYR A 29 16.79 -1.33 3.33
CA TYR A 29 16.28 -2.58 2.77
C TYR A 29 16.78 -2.80 1.34
N GLU A 30 16.94 -4.06 0.96
CA GLU A 30 17.15 -4.44 -0.44
C GLU A 30 15.79 -4.64 -1.11
N PHE A 31 15.54 -3.94 -2.21
CA PHE A 31 14.34 -4.13 -3.02
C PHE A 31 14.59 -5.16 -4.13
N ILE A 32 13.85 -6.26 -4.09
CA ILE A 32 13.94 -7.35 -5.07
C ILE A 32 12.72 -7.26 -5.97
N GLU A 33 12.95 -6.81 -7.21
CA GLU A 33 11.90 -6.69 -8.22
C GLU A 33 11.39 -8.08 -8.62
N GLU A 34 10.08 -8.27 -8.51
CA GLU A 34 9.35 -9.47 -8.91
C GLU A 34 8.35 -9.10 -10.00
N ASP A 35 8.29 -9.93 -11.05
CA ASP A 35 7.28 -9.74 -12.09
C ASP A 35 5.88 -10.01 -11.53
N ILE A 36 5.07 -8.96 -11.46
CA ILE A 36 3.72 -9.03 -10.90
C ILE A 36 2.69 -9.65 -11.86
N TYR A 37 2.98 -9.71 -13.16
CA TYR A 37 2.05 -10.16 -14.21
C TYR A 37 2.40 -11.52 -14.81
N LYS A 38 3.68 -11.87 -14.85
CA LYS A 38 4.18 -13.11 -15.46
C LYS A 38 4.60 -14.13 -14.39
N LYS A 39 5.67 -14.86 -14.69
CA LYS A 39 6.18 -15.97 -13.88
C LYS A 39 6.81 -15.45 -12.58
N LYS A 40 6.29 -15.91 -11.46
CA LYS A 40 6.83 -15.66 -10.11
C LYS A 40 8.15 -16.38 -9.89
N SER A 41 9.07 -15.75 -9.15
CA SER A 41 10.32 -16.43 -8.79
C SER A 41 10.07 -17.63 -7.85
N PRO A 42 10.93 -18.67 -7.88
CA PRO A 42 10.86 -19.76 -6.92
C PRO A 42 11.00 -19.28 -5.46
N LEU A 43 11.75 -18.20 -5.22
CA LEU A 43 11.92 -17.62 -3.89
C LEU A 43 10.62 -16.99 -3.38
N LEU A 44 9.91 -16.24 -4.21
CA LEU A 44 8.61 -15.69 -3.84
C LEU A 44 7.61 -16.80 -3.50
N LEU A 45 7.57 -17.86 -4.31
CA LEU A 45 6.68 -19.00 -4.08
C LEU A 45 7.06 -19.78 -2.81
N LYS A 46 8.35 -19.83 -2.47
CA LYS A 46 8.84 -20.41 -1.21
C LYS A 46 8.39 -19.58 0.00
N TYR A 47 8.46 -18.26 -0.10
CA TYR A 47 8.16 -17.38 1.04
C TYR A 47 6.67 -17.06 1.21
N ASN A 48 5.90 -17.04 0.13
CA ASN A 48 4.44 -16.90 0.13
C ASN A 48 3.76 -18.07 -0.60
N PRO A 49 3.81 -19.30 -0.04
CA PRO A 49 3.22 -20.47 -0.69
C PRO A 49 1.68 -20.43 -0.75
N VAL A 50 1.04 -19.69 0.17
CA VAL A 50 -0.41 -19.59 0.31
C VAL A 50 -1.03 -18.74 -0.80
N HIS A 51 -0.63 -17.47 -0.89
CA HIS A 51 -1.24 -16.53 -1.84
C HIS A 51 -0.45 -16.44 -3.15
N LYS A 52 0.85 -16.78 -3.15
CA LYS A 52 1.73 -16.72 -4.33
C LYS A 52 1.77 -15.33 -4.97
N LYS A 53 1.56 -14.30 -4.14
CA LYS A 53 1.53 -12.89 -4.53
C LYS A 53 2.74 -12.17 -3.95
N VAL A 54 3.16 -11.12 -4.63
CA VAL A 54 3.89 -10.04 -3.97
C VAL A 54 2.91 -9.32 -3.03
N HIS A 55 3.29 -8.82 -1.86
CA HIS A 55 4.64 -8.47 -1.37
C HIS A 55 5.07 -9.42 -0.27
N VAL A 56 6.38 -9.62 -0.16
CA VAL A 56 6.99 -10.33 0.97
C VAL A 56 8.09 -9.48 1.55
N LEU A 57 7.97 -9.15 2.83
CA LEU A 57 9.08 -8.62 3.61
C LEU A 57 9.82 -9.80 4.23
N LEU A 58 11.10 -9.96 3.92
CA LEU A 58 11.98 -10.94 4.53
C LEU A 58 12.85 -10.22 5.55
N HIS A 59 12.62 -10.47 6.84
CA HIS A 59 13.40 -9.89 7.93
C HIS A 59 14.17 -11.00 8.64
N ASN A 60 15.50 -10.99 8.53
CA ASN A 60 16.40 -12.02 9.08
C ASN A 60 15.98 -13.45 8.69
N GLY A 61 15.66 -13.65 7.41
CA GLY A 61 15.23 -14.93 6.86
C GLY A 61 13.79 -15.36 7.20
N LYS A 62 13.02 -14.54 7.94
CA LYS A 62 11.62 -14.79 8.28
C LYS A 62 10.71 -14.02 7.33
N PRO A 63 9.87 -14.69 6.51
CA PRO A 63 8.98 -14.01 5.59
C PRO A 63 7.71 -13.51 6.28
N ILE A 64 7.29 -12.29 5.95
CA ILE A 64 6.02 -11.68 6.32
C ILE A 64 5.30 -11.31 5.02
N CYS A 65 4.05 -11.77 4.89
CA CYS A 65 3.21 -11.56 3.70
C CYS A 65 2.05 -10.61 4.02
N GLU A 66 1.35 -10.15 2.98
CA GLU A 66 0.24 -9.19 3.04
C GLU A 66 0.67 -7.78 3.45
N SER A 67 0.44 -6.81 2.56
CA SER A 67 0.98 -5.45 2.74
C SER A 67 0.54 -4.77 4.05
N VAL A 68 -0.70 -4.98 4.50
CA VAL A 68 -1.21 -4.40 5.76
C VAL A 68 -0.57 -5.06 6.98
N VAL A 69 -0.40 -6.39 6.95
CA VAL A 69 0.28 -7.14 8.01
C VAL A 69 1.75 -6.73 8.09
N ILE A 70 2.40 -6.53 6.94
CA ILE A 70 3.76 -6.02 6.86
C ILE A 70 3.86 -4.60 7.46
N LEU A 71 2.89 -3.72 7.24
CA LEU A 71 2.87 -2.38 7.83
C LEU A 71 2.77 -2.44 9.36
N GLU A 72 1.91 -3.29 9.91
CA GLU A 72 1.79 -3.49 11.36
C GLU A 72 3.09 -4.04 11.94
N TYR A 73 3.68 -5.04 11.29
CA TYR A 73 4.97 -5.59 11.67
C TYR A 73 6.07 -4.53 11.68
N ILE A 74 6.12 -3.65 10.67
CA ILE A 74 7.09 -2.56 10.60
C ILE A 74 6.89 -1.57 11.75
N ASP A 75 5.63 -1.22 12.06
CA ASP A 75 5.33 -0.27 13.12
C ASP A 75 5.73 -0.79 14.52
N GLU A 76 5.57 -2.10 14.73
CA GLU A 76 5.87 -2.77 16.00
C GLU A 76 7.35 -3.14 16.16
N THR A 77 8.09 -3.29 15.05
CA THR A 77 9.48 -3.79 15.08
C THR A 77 10.51 -2.67 15.16
N TRP A 78 10.29 -1.55 14.49
CA TRP A 78 11.27 -0.46 14.40
C TRP A 78 10.78 0.81 15.11
N GLU A 79 11.70 1.45 15.84
CA GLU A 79 11.48 2.75 16.45
C GLU A 79 11.27 3.85 15.39
N GLY A 80 10.70 4.97 15.81
CA GLY A 80 10.40 6.11 14.95
C GLY A 80 8.91 6.48 14.98
N PRO A 81 8.46 7.34 14.04
CA PRO A 81 7.07 7.77 13.98
C PRO A 81 6.11 6.58 13.92
N SER A 82 5.03 6.66 14.69
CA SER A 82 3.96 5.65 14.68
C SER A 82 3.23 5.70 13.34
N ILE A 83 3.12 4.57 12.67
CA ILE A 83 2.36 4.44 11.41
C ILE A 83 0.87 4.37 11.74
N LEU A 84 0.50 3.66 12.80
CA LEU A 84 -0.87 3.55 13.28
C LEU A 84 -1.14 4.44 14.50
N PRO A 85 -2.37 4.97 14.65
CA PRO A 85 -2.80 5.64 15.86
C PRO A 85 -2.76 4.73 17.09
N LYS A 86 -2.48 5.33 18.25
CA LYS A 86 -2.49 4.62 19.54
C LYS A 86 -3.91 4.27 19.98
N ASP A 87 -4.87 5.17 19.73
CA ASP A 87 -6.26 4.94 20.09
C ASP A 87 -6.84 3.73 19.32
N PRO A 88 -7.51 2.78 20.00
CA PRO A 88 -8.05 1.59 19.36
C PRO A 88 -9.12 1.88 18.30
N TYR A 89 -9.96 2.89 18.52
CA TYR A 89 -11.02 3.25 17.59
C TYR A 89 -10.43 3.90 16.33
N GLU A 90 -9.52 4.86 16.49
CA GLU A 90 -8.83 5.47 15.36
C GLU A 90 -8.05 4.43 14.53
N ARG A 91 -7.40 3.47 15.19
CA ARG A 91 -6.71 2.36 14.52
C ARG A 91 -7.67 1.46 13.75
N ALA A 92 -8.83 1.15 14.31
CA ALA A 92 -9.88 0.40 13.61
C ALA A 92 -10.38 1.17 12.38
N MET A 93 -10.53 2.49 12.47
CA MET A 93 -10.90 3.33 11.35
C MET A 93 -9.84 3.36 10.24
N VAL A 94 -8.55 3.41 10.59
CA VAL A 94 -7.47 3.26 9.58
C VAL A 94 -7.63 1.93 8.83
N ARG A 95 -7.79 0.83 9.56
CA ARG A 95 -7.92 -0.51 8.98
C ARG A 95 -9.15 -0.62 8.07
N PHE A 96 -10.27 -0.02 8.47
CA PHE A 96 -11.48 0.06 7.65
C PHE A 96 -11.22 0.76 6.31
N TRP A 97 -10.60 1.94 6.34
CA TRP A 97 -10.34 2.72 5.13
C TRP A 97 -9.28 2.08 4.22
N VAL A 98 -8.25 1.46 4.79
CA VAL A 98 -7.29 0.68 4.02
C VAL A 98 -7.96 -0.51 3.33
N LYS A 99 -8.86 -1.21 4.02
CA LYS A 99 -9.66 -2.29 3.43
C LYS A 99 -10.56 -1.77 2.30
N PHE A 100 -11.22 -0.63 2.50
CA PHE A 100 -12.03 0.01 1.46
C PHE A 100 -11.19 0.36 0.22
N LEU A 101 -10.00 0.93 0.41
CA LEU A 101 -9.06 1.22 -0.68
C LEU A 101 -8.67 -0.04 -1.46
N ASP A 102 -8.32 -1.11 -0.74
CA ASP A 102 -7.85 -2.36 -1.33
C ASP A 102 -8.96 -3.12 -2.07
N GLU A 103 -10.19 -3.10 -1.56
CA GLU A 103 -11.32 -3.86 -2.10
C GLU A 103 -12.18 -3.09 -3.11
N LYS A 104 -12.18 -1.76 -3.08
CA LYS A 104 -13.04 -0.92 -3.93
C LYS A 104 -12.25 -0.02 -4.85
N CYS A 105 -11.38 0.82 -4.29
CA CYS A 105 -10.69 1.84 -5.07
C CYS A 105 -9.68 1.23 -6.04
N LEU A 106 -8.74 0.41 -5.54
CA LEU A 106 -7.68 -0.16 -6.36
C LEU A 106 -8.22 -1.01 -7.53
N PRO A 107 -9.23 -1.89 -7.33
CA PRO A 107 -9.84 -2.62 -8.44
C PRO A 107 -10.53 -1.71 -9.46
N ALA A 108 -11.32 -0.72 -9.02
CA ALA A 108 -12.01 0.19 -9.92
C ALA A 108 -11.03 1.03 -10.76
N MET A 109 -9.95 1.53 -10.13
CA MET A 109 -8.88 2.24 -10.85
C MET A 109 -8.13 1.34 -11.83
N TRP A 110 -7.81 0.12 -11.42
CA TRP A 110 -7.18 -0.86 -12.30
C TRP A 110 -8.07 -1.13 -13.53
N GLN A 111 -9.36 -1.31 -13.33
CA GLN A 111 -10.31 -1.54 -14.41
C GLN A 111 -10.48 -0.32 -15.31
N ALA A 112 -10.52 0.89 -14.75
CA ALA A 112 -10.53 2.13 -15.53
C ALA A 112 -9.27 2.30 -16.41
N CYS A 113 -8.12 1.81 -15.95
CA CYS A 113 -6.86 1.87 -16.70
C CYS A 113 -6.72 0.75 -17.76
N CYS A 114 -7.23 -0.46 -17.48
CA CYS A 114 -6.98 -1.64 -18.31
C CYS A 114 -8.15 -2.07 -19.21
N SER A 115 -9.36 -1.57 -18.99
CA SER A 115 -10.53 -1.84 -19.84
C SER A 115 -10.69 -0.83 -20.98
N ILE A 116 -11.46 -1.20 -21.99
CA ILE A 116 -11.74 -0.38 -23.18
C ILE A 116 -13.27 -0.31 -23.38
N GLY A 117 -13.78 0.84 -23.83
CA GLY A 117 -15.19 1.01 -24.20
C GLY A 117 -16.10 1.26 -22.98
N GLU A 118 -17.32 0.73 -23.02
CA GLU A 118 -18.36 1.00 -22.01
C GLU A 118 -17.96 0.56 -20.59
N GLU A 119 -17.20 -0.54 -20.47
CA GLU A 119 -16.66 -0.99 -19.18
C GLU A 119 -15.66 -0.01 -18.57
N GLN A 120 -14.91 0.70 -19.42
CA GLN A 120 -13.94 1.69 -18.95
C GLN A 120 -14.65 2.91 -18.37
N GLU A 121 -15.70 3.40 -19.03
CA GLU A 121 -16.46 4.56 -18.57
C GLU A 121 -17.17 4.28 -17.24
N LYS A 122 -17.80 3.10 -17.10
CA LYS A 122 -18.38 2.67 -15.81
C LYS A 122 -17.34 2.60 -14.70
N ALA A 123 -16.17 2.01 -14.98
CA ALA A 123 -15.09 1.93 -13.98
C ALA A 123 -14.54 3.31 -13.59
N LYS A 124 -14.48 4.27 -14.52
CA LYS A 124 -14.08 5.66 -14.24
C LYS A 124 -15.11 6.36 -13.34
N GLU A 125 -16.39 6.16 -13.60
CA GLU A 125 -17.47 6.69 -12.77
C GLU A 125 -17.39 6.13 -11.34
N GLU A 126 -17.30 4.81 -11.20
CA GLU A 126 -17.14 4.14 -9.90
C GLU A 126 -15.88 4.59 -9.16
N ALA A 127 -14.74 4.67 -9.85
CA ALA A 127 -13.50 5.17 -9.27
C ALA A 127 -13.65 6.62 -8.79
N THR A 128 -14.34 7.46 -9.56
CA THR A 128 -14.61 8.86 -9.18
C THR A 128 -15.50 8.95 -7.94
N GLU A 129 -16.53 8.10 -7.84
CA GLU A 129 -17.39 8.04 -6.65
C GLU A 129 -16.61 7.60 -5.40
N PHE A 130 -15.78 6.55 -5.51
CA PHE A 130 -14.96 6.11 -4.39
C PHE A 130 -13.93 7.16 -3.97
N LEU A 131 -13.34 7.88 -4.93
CA LEU A 131 -12.44 9.00 -4.64
C LEU A 131 -13.18 10.15 -3.92
N LYS A 132 -14.42 10.46 -4.28
CA LYS A 132 -15.25 11.45 -3.56
C LYS A 132 -15.54 11.02 -2.13
N ILE A 133 -15.80 9.73 -1.88
CA ILE A 133 -16.00 9.21 -0.51
C ILE A 133 -14.72 9.38 0.32
N LEU A 134 -13.57 9.09 -0.27
CA LEU A 134 -12.27 9.29 0.38
C LEU A 134 -12.01 10.78 0.64
N GLU A 135 -12.25 11.65 -0.35
CA GLU A 135 -12.11 13.09 -0.20
C GLU A 135 -13.06 13.65 0.88
N GLY A 136 -14.30 13.17 0.95
CA GLY A 136 -15.24 13.53 2.02
C GLY A 136 -14.74 13.12 3.41
N THR A 137 -13.99 12.02 3.50
CA THR A 137 -13.37 11.55 4.75
C THR A 137 -12.11 12.33 5.11
N LEU A 138 -11.39 12.81 4.10
CA LEU A 138 -10.13 13.56 4.23
C LEU A 138 -10.37 15.07 4.40
N SER A 139 -11.45 15.61 3.84
CA SER A 139 -11.82 17.02 3.94
C SER A 139 -12.13 17.38 5.39
N GLY A 140 -11.35 18.33 5.93
CA GLY A 140 -11.34 18.67 7.35
C GLY A 140 -10.08 18.20 8.12
N LYS A 141 -9.21 17.40 7.48
CA LYS A 141 -7.89 17.00 8.02
C LYS A 141 -6.81 17.46 7.05
N LYS A 142 -5.86 18.32 7.48
CA LYS A 142 -4.73 18.75 6.65
C LYS A 142 -3.89 17.53 6.27
N PHE A 143 -3.89 17.15 4.98
CA PHE A 143 -3.17 15.97 4.48
C PHE A 143 -2.26 16.23 3.27
N PHE A 144 -2.40 17.41 2.64
CA PHE A 144 -1.57 17.80 1.51
C PHE A 144 -1.01 19.19 1.79
N GLY A 145 0.20 19.26 2.34
CA GLY A 145 0.80 20.53 2.71
C GLY A 145 2.28 20.38 2.99
N GLY A 146 3.08 20.32 1.93
CA GLY A 146 4.47 20.81 1.91
C GLY A 146 5.51 20.08 2.77
N ASP A 147 5.12 19.42 3.84
CA ASP A 147 6.00 18.78 4.80
C ASP A 147 5.36 17.46 5.24
N ILE A 148 6.12 16.38 5.06
CA ILE A 148 5.72 14.96 5.08
C ILE A 148 5.26 14.43 6.47
N LEU A 149 4.99 15.27 7.47
CA LEU A 149 5.06 14.86 8.88
C LEU A 149 3.89 15.27 9.81
N ASP A 150 2.65 15.42 9.35
CA ASP A 150 1.48 15.42 10.26
C ASP A 150 0.70 14.09 10.16
N ALA A 151 1.24 13.10 10.88
CA ALA A 151 0.87 11.70 10.83
C ALA A 151 -0.39 11.41 11.67
N ARG A 152 -1.57 11.39 11.02
CA ARG A 152 -2.74 10.66 11.56
C ARG A 152 -3.18 9.47 10.72
N PHE A 153 -2.75 9.39 9.46
CA PHE A 153 -3.10 8.30 8.54
C PHE A 153 -2.03 8.08 7.44
N PRO A 154 -0.74 7.87 7.78
CA PRO A 154 0.31 7.67 6.77
C PRO A 154 0.05 6.45 5.86
N ALA A 155 -0.64 5.42 6.34
CA ALA A 155 -1.05 4.27 5.52
C ALA A 155 -2.10 4.63 4.45
N ILE A 156 -3.09 5.47 4.78
CA ILE A 156 -4.11 5.94 3.82
C ILE A 156 -3.47 6.92 2.83
N ALA A 157 -2.60 7.82 3.31
CA ALA A 157 -1.88 8.75 2.44
C ALA A 157 -0.91 8.02 1.50
N ALA A 158 -0.20 6.98 1.96
CA ALA A 158 0.67 6.16 1.11
C ALA A 158 -0.14 5.35 0.09
N ALA A 159 -1.29 4.80 0.49
CA ALA A 159 -2.19 4.08 -0.41
C ALA A 159 -2.84 5.01 -1.44
N ALA A 160 -3.27 6.21 -1.03
CA ALA A 160 -3.83 7.24 -1.90
C ALA A 160 -2.76 7.87 -2.83
N ALA A 161 -1.54 8.10 -2.35
CA ALA A 161 -0.42 8.57 -3.18
C ALA A 161 0.00 7.50 -4.20
N ALA A 162 -0.03 6.23 -3.83
CA ALA A 162 0.23 5.14 -4.77
C ALA A 162 -0.89 5.00 -5.82
N ALA A 163 -2.14 5.22 -5.43
CA ALA A 163 -3.28 5.32 -6.34
C ALA A 163 -3.15 6.50 -7.33
N ALA A 164 -2.76 7.69 -6.84
CA ALA A 164 -2.55 8.88 -7.67
C ALA A 164 -1.36 8.73 -8.64
N ALA A 165 -0.28 8.05 -8.21
CA ALA A 165 0.87 7.76 -9.06
C ALA A 165 0.52 6.79 -10.20
N ALA A 166 -0.33 5.79 -9.95
CA ALA A 166 -0.80 4.85 -10.96
C ALA A 166 -1.69 5.53 -12.03
N ALA A 167 -2.47 6.54 -11.65
CA ALA A 167 -3.31 7.32 -12.57
C ALA A 167 -2.54 8.33 -13.45
N SER A 168 -1.28 8.61 -13.12
CA SER A 168 -0.45 9.63 -13.81
C SER A 168 0.44 9.06 -14.91
N VAL A 169 0.43 7.74 -15.13
CA VAL A 169 1.19 7.09 -16.20
C VAL A 169 0.31 7.03 -17.45
N LYS A 170 0.48 8.03 -18.33
CA LYS A 170 0.18 7.94 -19.76
C LYS A 170 1.32 7.25 -20.49
#